data_AF-A0A820D9Z1-F1
#
_entry.id   AF-A0A820D9Z1-F1
#
_cell.length_a   1.000
_cell.length_b   1.000
_cell.length_c   1.000
_cell.angle_alpha   90.00
_cell.angle_beta   90.00
_cell.angle_gamma   90.00
#
_symmetry.space_group_name_H-M   'P 1'
#
loop_
_entity.id
_entity.type
_entity.pdbx_description
1 polymer ?
#
loop_
_entity_poly.entity_id
_entity_poly.type
_entity_poly.pdbx_seq_one_letter_code
_entity_poly.pdbx_strand_id
1 'polypeptide(L)'
;MPNQEENTDSNLNTLGDNVNQLETRFNTLREDVVSKLNECSDCIKSAKKIYSQATEMNTILENKLVNLSNEEKEWKDIKVKLATTSIKGMVILNVGGDRYATSVETLTCEKNTFFTALFSKQWQLEKDPDDK
;
A
#
# COMPACT_ATOMS: atom_id res chain seq x y z
N MET A 1 -36.68 -29.40 81.47
CA MET A 1 -36.27 -29.54 80.06
C MET A 1 -35.98 -28.14 79.51
N PRO A 2 -34.72 -27.68 79.41
CA PRO A 2 -34.41 -26.30 79.01
C PRO A 2 -33.54 -26.17 77.73
N ASN A 3 -33.60 -27.11 76.78
CA ASN A 3 -32.66 -27.13 75.63
C ASN A 3 -33.22 -26.61 74.29
N GLN A 4 -34.41 -25.98 74.27
CA GLN A 4 -35.05 -25.57 73.00
C GLN A 4 -34.87 -24.09 72.63
N GLU A 5 -34.77 -23.16 73.60
CA GLU A 5 -34.60 -21.72 73.30
C GLU A 5 -33.15 -21.35 72.90
N GLU A 6 -32.14 -22.00 73.49
CA GLU A 6 -30.72 -21.73 73.20
C GLU A 6 -30.30 -22.22 71.80
N ASN A 7 -31.03 -23.20 71.25
CA ASN A 7 -30.80 -23.75 69.90
C ASN A 7 -31.42 -22.87 68.80
N THR A 8 -32.49 -22.13 69.11
CA THR A 8 -33.13 -21.24 68.13
C THR A 8 -32.31 -19.97 67.87
N ASP A 9 -31.69 -19.40 68.91
CA ASP A 9 -30.86 -18.19 68.77
C ASP A 9 -29.54 -18.46 68.02
N SER A 10 -28.94 -19.64 68.21
CA SER A 10 -27.73 -20.02 67.47
C SER A 10 -28.00 -20.17 65.98
N ASN A 11 -29.13 -20.78 65.59
CA ASN A 11 -29.54 -20.94 64.20
C ASN A 11 -29.85 -19.59 63.53
N LEU A 12 -30.45 -18.64 64.26
CA LEU A 12 -30.72 -17.28 63.78
C LEU A 12 -29.44 -16.50 63.49
N ASN A 13 -28.45 -16.57 64.38
CA ASN A 13 -27.15 -15.95 64.17
C ASN A 13 -26.42 -16.56 62.97
N THR A 14 -26.43 -17.89 62.85
CA THR A 14 -25.79 -18.61 61.72
C THR A 14 -26.44 -18.23 60.38
N LEU A 15 -27.77 -18.06 60.37
CA LEU A 15 -28.49 -17.61 59.17
C LEU A 15 -28.13 -16.16 58.82
N GLY A 16 -28.03 -15.27 59.82
CA GLY A 16 -27.57 -13.89 59.62
C GLY A 16 -26.18 -13.82 59.00
N ASP A 17 -25.23 -14.61 59.50
CA ASP A 17 -23.87 -14.69 58.95
C ASP A 17 -23.86 -15.18 57.49
N ASN A 18 -24.67 -16.19 57.17
CA ASN A 18 -24.81 -16.68 55.80
C ASN A 18 -25.38 -15.63 54.84
N VAL A 19 -26.37 -14.84 55.30
CA VAL A 19 -26.95 -13.74 54.51
C VAL A 19 -25.90 -12.66 54.25
N ASN A 20 -25.13 -12.26 55.27
CA ASN A 20 -24.04 -11.28 55.13
C ASN A 20 -22.94 -11.79 54.18
N GLN A 21 -22.60 -13.08 54.27
CA GLN A 21 -21.64 -13.70 53.37
C GLN A 21 -22.16 -13.71 51.92
N LEU A 22 -23.44 -14.02 51.70
CA LEU A 22 -24.05 -14.00 50.38
C LEU A 22 -24.07 -12.59 49.79
N GLU A 23 -24.42 -11.58 50.60
CA GLU A 23 -24.40 -10.17 50.18
C GLU A 23 -22.99 -9.74 49.75
N THR A 24 -21.97 -10.11 50.53
CA THR A 24 -20.58 -9.82 50.20
C THR A 24 -20.20 -10.45 48.85
N ARG A 25 -20.52 -11.74 48.65
CA ARG A 25 -20.22 -12.45 47.39
C ARG A 25 -20.96 -11.85 46.20
N PHE A 26 -22.20 -11.41 46.40
CA PHE A 26 -22.99 -10.76 45.35
C PHE A 26 -22.39 -9.40 44.96
N ASN A 27 -21.96 -8.60 45.93
CA ASN A 27 -21.30 -7.32 45.68
C ASN A 27 -19.97 -7.50 44.93
N THR A 28 -19.14 -8.48 45.32
CA THR A 28 -17.91 -8.81 44.59
C THR A 28 -18.21 -9.24 43.15
N LEU A 29 -19.18 -10.14 42.95
CA LEU A 29 -19.57 -10.57 41.61
C LEU A 29 -20.05 -9.40 40.75
N ARG A 30 -20.84 -8.49 41.33
CA ARG A 30 -21.31 -7.28 40.65
C ARG A 30 -20.14 -6.41 40.21
N GLU A 31 -19.17 -6.17 41.07
CA GLU A 31 -17.98 -5.37 40.77
C GLU A 31 -17.14 -6.01 39.66
N ASP A 32 -16.92 -7.32 39.71
CA ASP A 32 -16.21 -8.07 38.67
C ASP A 32 -16.92 -7.98 37.32
N VAL A 33 -18.25 -8.15 37.31
CA VAL A 33 -19.06 -8.04 36.09
C VAL A 33 -18.98 -6.63 35.51
N VAL A 34 -19.09 -5.58 36.33
CA VAL A 34 -18.96 -4.19 35.88
C VAL A 34 -17.57 -3.92 35.32
N SER A 35 -16.53 -4.40 36.00
CA SER A 35 -15.14 -4.26 35.55
C SER A 35 -14.93 -4.91 34.18
N LYS A 36 -15.38 -6.16 34.01
CA LYS A 36 -15.27 -6.89 32.73
C LYS A 36 -16.11 -6.27 31.62
N LEU A 37 -17.28 -5.71 31.94
CA LEU A 37 -18.11 -5.00 30.96
C LEU A 37 -17.40 -3.74 30.45
N ASN A 38 -16.72 -3.01 31.34
CA ASN A 38 -15.94 -1.82 30.99
C ASN A 38 -14.74 -2.18 30.11
N GLU A 39 -13.97 -3.22 30.47
CA GLU A 39 -12.89 -3.74 29.63
C GLU A 39 -13.38 -4.09 28.22
N CYS A 40 -14.52 -4.80 28.12
CA CYS A 40 -15.13 -5.16 26.84
C CYS A 40 -15.53 -3.92 26.02
N SER A 41 -16.12 -2.91 26.66
CA SER A 41 -16.48 -1.64 26.03
C SER A 41 -15.25 -0.94 25.43
N ASP A 42 -14.14 -0.92 26.15
CA ASP A 42 -12.90 -0.30 25.68
C ASP A 42 -12.22 -1.11 24.57
N CYS A 43 -12.29 -2.44 24.61
CA CYS A 43 -11.90 -3.30 23.50
C CYS A 43 -12.72 -2.99 22.24
N ILE A 44 -14.04 -2.85 22.35
CA ILE A 44 -14.93 -2.52 21.23
C ILE A 44 -14.59 -1.15 20.63
N LYS A 45 -14.32 -0.13 21.45
CA LYS A 45 -13.89 1.19 20.97
C LYS A 45 -12.57 1.10 20.20
N SER A 46 -11.61 0.35 20.74
CA SER A 46 -10.31 0.14 20.09
C SER A 46 -10.46 -0.59 18.76
N ALA A 47 -11.29 -1.64 18.70
CA ALA A 47 -11.58 -2.39 17.48
C ALA A 47 -12.26 -1.50 16.41
N LYS A 48 -13.21 -0.65 16.80
CA LYS A 48 -13.84 0.32 15.88
C LYS A 48 -12.82 1.30 15.29
N LYS A 49 -11.89 1.81 16.11
CA LYS A 49 -10.83 2.69 15.65
C LYS A 49 -9.93 2.01 14.62
N ILE A 50 -9.47 0.79 14.91
CA ILE A 50 -8.64 0.01 13.98
C ILE A 50 -9.38 -0.23 12.67
N TYR A 51 -10.67 -0.59 12.74
CA TYR A 51 -11.49 -0.79 11.55
C TYR A 51 -11.58 0.48 10.69
N SER A 52 -11.85 1.65 11.30
CA SER A 52 -11.88 2.91 10.55
C SER A 52 -10.54 3.23 9.87
N GLN A 53 -9.42 2.99 10.56
CA GLN A 53 -8.08 3.21 10.00
C GLN A 53 -7.79 2.23 8.85
N ALA A 54 -8.19 0.98 8.97
CA ALA A 54 -8.05 -0.02 7.92
C ALA A 54 -8.87 0.34 6.68
N THR A 55 -10.10 0.85 6.86
CA THR A 55 -10.91 1.31 5.73
C THR A 55 -10.29 2.49 5.01
N GLU A 56 -9.76 3.49 5.73
CA GLU A 56 -9.07 4.64 5.14
C GLU A 56 -7.82 4.21 4.36
N MET A 57 -7.01 3.31 4.95
CA MET A 57 -5.83 2.78 4.29
C MET A 57 -6.18 2.03 2.99
N ASN A 58 -7.27 1.26 2.99
CA ASN A 58 -7.72 0.56 1.79
C ASN A 58 -8.11 1.53 0.67
N THR A 59 -8.85 2.59 1.00
CA THR A 59 -9.23 3.63 0.03
C THR A 59 -8.00 4.32 -0.58
N ILE A 60 -6.97 4.59 0.23
CA ILE A 60 -5.69 5.17 -0.25
C ILE A 60 -4.98 4.21 -1.21
N LEU A 61 -4.95 2.91 -0.89
CA LEU A 61 -4.31 1.90 -1.73
C LEU A 61 -5.04 1.74 -3.07
N GLU A 62 -6.36 1.70 -3.07
CA GLU A 62 -7.17 1.64 -4.30
C GLU A 62 -6.90 2.85 -5.20
N ASN A 63 -6.87 4.06 -4.63
CA ASN A 63 -6.55 5.27 -5.39
C ASN A 63 -5.13 5.23 -5.99
N LYS A 64 -4.14 4.75 -5.21
CA LYS A 64 -2.75 4.60 -5.72
C LYS A 64 -2.67 3.57 -6.84
N LEU A 65 -3.40 2.47 -6.74
CA LEU A 65 -3.45 1.42 -7.76
C LEU A 65 -3.98 1.98 -9.09
N VAL A 66 -5.07 2.75 -9.04
CA VAL A 66 -5.65 3.39 -10.22
C VAL A 66 -4.66 4.37 -10.86
N ASN A 67 -3.98 5.20 -10.05
CA ASN A 67 -2.99 6.15 -10.55
C ASN A 67 -1.80 5.46 -11.23
N LEU A 68 -1.24 4.42 -10.61
CA LEU A 68 -0.14 3.64 -11.20
C LEU A 68 -0.56 2.95 -12.50
N SER A 69 -1.79 2.45 -12.57
CA SER A 69 -2.31 1.85 -13.81
C SER A 69 -2.42 2.88 -14.94
N ASN A 70 -2.81 4.11 -14.62
CA ASN A 70 -2.86 5.19 -15.61
C ASN A 70 -1.44 5.61 -16.04
N GLU A 71 -0.52 5.77 -15.10
CA GLU A 71 0.88 6.11 -15.39
C GLU A 71 1.54 5.03 -16.28
N GLU A 72 1.29 3.75 -16.02
CA GLU A 72 1.79 2.65 -16.85
C GLU A 72 1.27 2.75 -18.31
N LYS A 73 0.01 3.14 -18.50
CA LYS A 73 -0.56 3.36 -19.83
C LYS A 73 0.11 4.54 -20.54
N GLU A 74 0.34 5.63 -19.82
CA GLU A 74 1.04 6.81 -20.33
C GLU A 74 2.49 6.47 -20.74
N TRP A 75 3.22 5.73 -19.90
CA TRP A 75 4.56 5.27 -20.23
C TRP A 75 4.59 4.35 -21.45
N LYS A 76 3.60 3.46 -21.60
CA LYS A 76 3.46 2.62 -22.80
C LYS A 76 3.23 3.48 -24.05
N ASP A 77 2.36 4.47 -23.98
CA ASP A 77 2.09 5.39 -25.09
C ASP A 77 3.34 6.21 -25.46
N ILE A 78 4.04 6.78 -24.47
CA ILE A 78 5.29 7.51 -24.68
C ILE A 78 6.34 6.61 -25.32
N LYS A 79 6.46 5.35 -24.87
CA LYS A 79 7.41 4.38 -25.46
C LYS A 79 7.08 4.09 -26.92
N VAL A 80 5.80 3.90 -27.26
CA VAL A 80 5.36 3.72 -28.65
C VAL A 80 5.68 4.97 -29.47
N LYS A 81 5.31 6.15 -28.97
CA LYS A 81 5.60 7.44 -29.63
C LYS A 81 7.09 7.61 -29.89
N LEU A 82 7.94 7.34 -28.90
CA LEU A 82 9.40 7.44 -29.01
C LEU A 82 9.97 6.46 -30.04
N ALA A 83 9.45 5.23 -30.08
CA ALA A 83 9.84 4.23 -31.09
C ALA A 83 9.40 4.64 -32.51
N THR A 84 8.27 5.33 -32.64
CA THR A 84 7.76 5.83 -33.94
C THR A 84 8.39 7.14 -34.38
N THR A 85 8.91 7.96 -33.46
CA THR A 85 9.75 9.11 -33.80
C THR A 85 11.12 8.60 -34.22
N SER A 86 11.22 8.15 -35.48
CA SER A 86 12.50 7.99 -36.17
C SER A 86 13.32 9.27 -35.97
N ILE A 87 14.65 9.14 -35.83
CA ILE A 87 15.57 10.27 -35.66
C ILE A 87 15.36 11.20 -36.85
N LYS A 88 14.53 12.23 -36.72
CA LYS A 88 14.31 13.22 -37.77
C LYS A 88 15.45 14.21 -37.68
N GLY A 89 16.32 14.18 -38.68
CA GLY A 89 17.46 15.07 -38.77
C GLY A 89 18.01 15.12 -40.18
N MET A 90 18.64 16.24 -40.53
CA MET A 90 19.54 16.29 -41.68
C MET A 90 20.92 15.78 -41.26
N VAL A 91 21.55 15.03 -42.14
CA VAL A 91 22.88 14.46 -42.00
C VAL A 91 23.70 14.98 -43.17
N ILE A 92 24.92 15.44 -42.90
CA ILE A 92 25.89 15.80 -43.93
C ILE A 92 26.93 14.70 -43.99
N LEU A 93 27.06 14.06 -45.14
CA LEU A 93 28.02 13.00 -45.41
C LEU A 93 29.17 13.56 -46.24
N ASN A 94 30.41 13.32 -45.80
CA ASN A 94 31.60 13.59 -46.60
C ASN A 94 32.04 12.28 -47.28
N VAL A 95 31.97 12.22 -48.60
CA VAL A 95 32.31 11.03 -49.39
C VAL A 95 33.39 11.41 -50.39
N GLY A 96 34.63 10.98 -50.16
CA GLY A 96 35.75 11.26 -51.05
C GLY A 96 36.16 12.73 -51.14
N GLY A 97 35.76 13.58 -50.18
CA GLY A 97 36.01 15.02 -50.17
C GLY A 97 34.79 15.89 -50.49
N ASP A 98 33.75 15.30 -51.09
CA ASP A 98 32.51 15.99 -51.43
C ASP A 98 31.45 15.86 -50.33
N ARG A 99 30.70 16.94 -50.08
CA ARG A 99 29.69 17.00 -49.01
C ARG A 99 28.28 16.86 -49.57
N TYR A 100 27.52 15.90 -49.05
CA TYR A 100 26.13 15.62 -49.41
C TYR A 100 25.23 15.79 -48.19
N ALA A 101 24.19 16.61 -48.30
CA ALA A 101 23.18 16.75 -47.26
C ALA A 101 21.95 15.90 -47.60
N THR A 102 21.48 15.10 -46.65
CA THR A 102 20.31 14.24 -46.79
C THR A 102 19.58 14.08 -45.47
N SER A 103 18.37 13.51 -45.45
CA SER A 103 17.67 13.20 -44.20
C SER A 103 18.05 11.80 -43.68
N VAL A 104 17.95 11.61 -42.37
CA VAL A 104 18.05 10.27 -41.76
C VAL A 104 17.00 9.31 -42.36
N GLU A 105 15.83 9.82 -42.74
CA GLU A 105 14.77 9.03 -43.39
C GLU A 105 15.23 8.48 -44.75
N THR A 106 15.92 9.29 -45.57
CA THR A 106 16.52 8.81 -46.83
C THR A 106 17.57 7.74 -46.58
N LEU A 107 18.39 7.89 -45.54
CA LEU A 107 19.45 6.93 -45.20
C LEU A 107 18.93 5.64 -44.55
N THR A 108 17.73 5.68 -43.94
CA THR A 108 17.10 4.53 -43.27
C THR A 108 15.92 3.94 -44.05
N CYS A 109 15.67 4.43 -45.27
CA CYS A 109 14.60 3.95 -46.16
C CYS A 109 14.71 2.44 -46.42
N GLU A 110 15.94 1.94 -46.63
CA GLU A 110 16.20 0.51 -46.79
C GLU A 110 16.60 -0.14 -45.46
N LYS A 111 15.87 -1.20 -45.10
CA LYS A 111 16.13 -1.99 -43.89
C LYS A 111 17.38 -2.85 -44.07
N ASN A 112 18.04 -3.19 -42.96
CA ASN A 112 19.24 -4.05 -42.90
C ASN A 112 20.48 -3.48 -43.62
N THR A 113 20.55 -2.17 -43.83
CA THR A 113 21.74 -1.49 -44.33
C THR A 113 22.62 -0.97 -43.19
N PHE A 114 23.87 -0.64 -43.52
CA PHE A 114 24.80 -0.01 -42.57
C PHE A 114 24.20 1.25 -41.93
N PHE A 115 23.60 2.13 -42.73
CA PHE A 115 22.98 3.36 -42.23
C PHE A 115 21.80 3.09 -41.30
N THR A 116 20.98 2.07 -41.59
CA THR A 116 19.90 1.66 -40.69
C THR A 116 20.43 1.14 -39.35
N ALA A 117 21.52 0.38 -39.33
CA ALA A 117 22.17 -0.06 -38.08
C ALA A 117 22.83 1.10 -37.31
N LEU A 118 23.44 2.03 -38.04
CA LEU A 118 24.10 3.24 -37.52
C LEU A 118 23.11 4.14 -36.75
N PHE A 119 21.98 4.47 -37.39
CA PHE A 119 20.94 5.31 -36.78
C PHE A 119 20.07 4.55 -35.76
N SER A 120 20.19 3.23 -35.66
CA SER A 120 19.54 2.41 -34.63
C SER A 120 20.35 2.28 -33.33
N LYS A 121 21.43 3.07 -33.16
CA LYS A 121 22.36 3.03 -32.02
C LYS A 121 23.05 1.68 -31.79
N GLN A 122 23.08 0.82 -32.80
CA GLN A 122 23.76 -0.49 -32.73
C GLN A 122 25.27 -0.38 -33.03
N TRP A 123 25.72 0.77 -33.55
CA TRP A 123 27.12 1.05 -33.87
C TRP A 123 27.54 2.39 -33.27
N GLN A 124 28.71 2.42 -32.62
CA GLN A 124 29.34 3.67 -32.17
C GLN A 124 30.30 4.15 -33.26
N LEU A 125 30.06 5.34 -33.78
CA LEU A 125 31.03 6.04 -34.62
C LEU A 125 32.12 6.63 -33.73
N GLU A 126 33.38 6.44 -34.13
CA GLU A 126 34.45 7.29 -33.64
C GLU A 126 34.18 8.72 -34.11
N LYS A 127 34.12 9.65 -33.16
CA LYS A 127 34.03 11.07 -33.47
C LYS A 127 35.41 11.56 -33.92
N ASP A 128 35.44 12.29 -35.02
CA ASP A 128 36.64 13.02 -35.40
C ASP A 128 36.91 14.08 -34.31
N PRO A 129 38.14 14.16 -33.75
CA PRO A 129 38.49 15.17 -32.74
C PRO A 129 38.28 16.63 -33.18
N ASP A 130 38.16 16.89 -34.48
CA ASP A 130 37.92 18.23 -35.02
C ASP A 130 36.42 18.58 -35.27
N ASP A 131 35.50 17.63 -35.09
CA ASP A 131 34.05 17.89 -35.14
C ASP A 131 33.58 18.49 -33.79
N LYS A 132 33.39 19.82 -33.77
CA LYS A 132 32.81 20.57 -32.64
C LYS A 132 31.30 20.40 -32.50
#